data_AF-X1PKB3-F1
#
_entry.id   AF-X1PKB3-F1
#
_cell.length_a   1.000
_cell.length_b   1.000
_cell.length_c   1.000
_cell.angle_alpha   90.00
_cell.angle_beta   90.00
_cell.angle_gamma   90.00
#
_symmetry.space_group_name_H-M   'P 1'
#
loop_
_entity.id
_entity.type
_entity.pdbx_description
1 polymer ?
#
loop_
_entity_poly.entity_id
_entity_poly.type
_entity_poly.pdbx_seq_one_letter_code
_entity_poly.pdbx_strand_id
1 'polypeptide(L)' 'MRKELVIDVAPEEIVIALLEDKQLVELNKEKSDIRFSVGDIYLGEVKKNLSGLNAAFV' A
#
# COMPACT_ATOMS: atom_id res chain seq x y z
N MET A 1 -18.32 14.47 -17.22
CA MET A 1 -17.01 14.31 -16.57
C MET A 1 -16.66 12.83 -16.61
N ARG A 2 -15.72 12.44 -17.47
CA ARG A 2 -15.28 11.04 -17.63
C ARG A 2 -14.01 10.83 -16.83
N LYS A 3 -13.99 9.82 -15.97
CA LYS A 3 -12.78 9.39 -15.26
C LYS A 3 -12.24 8.11 -15.89
N GLU A 4 -10.93 8.03 -16.04
CA GLU A 4 -10.23 6.87 -16.59
C GLU A 4 -9.10 6.49 -15.62
N LEU A 5 -9.00 5.21 -15.26
CA LEU A 5 -7.92 4.68 -14.44
C LEU A 5 -6.99 3.88 -15.34
N VAL A 6 -5.73 4.29 -15.42
CA VAL A 6 -4.68 3.62 -16.19
C VAL A 6 -3.69 3.00 -15.21
N ILE A 7 -3.44 1.70 -15.36
CA ILE A 7 -2.49 0.95 -14.53
C ILE A 7 -1.44 0.36 -15.46
N ASP A 8 -0.19 0.76 -15.26
CA ASP A 8 0.98 0.22 -15.94
C ASP A 8 1.85 -0.54 -14.95
N VAL A 9 2.24 -1.76 -15.30
CA VAL A 9 2.94 -2.69 -14.39
C VAL A 9 4.28 -3.07 -15.00
N ALA A 10 5.36 -2.60 -14.40
CA ALA A 10 6.72 -2.96 -14.73
C ALA A 10 7.36 -3.79 -13.59
N PRO A 11 8.46 -4.53 -13.86
CA PRO A 11 9.11 -5.34 -12.83
C PRO A 11 9.62 -4.56 -11.61
N GLU A 12 9.97 -3.28 -11.77
CA GLU A 12 10.51 -2.44 -10.69
C GLU A 12 9.49 -1.48 -10.07
N GLU A 13 8.49 -1.06 -10.86
CA GLU A 13 7.48 -0.09 -10.44
C GLU A 13 6.10 -0.40 -11.03
N ILE A 14 5.06 -0.06 -10.26
CA ILE A 14 3.67 -0.02 -10.69
C ILE A 14 3.27 1.45 -10.75
N VAL A 15 2.72 1.87 -11.88
CA VAL A 15 2.28 3.25 -12.11
C VAL A 15 0.77 3.28 -12.25
N ILE A 16 0.10 4.08 -11.42
CA ILE A 16 -1.35 4.24 -11.41
C ILE A 16 -1.66 5.70 -11.72
N ALA A 17 -2.35 5.94 -12.83
CA ALA A 17 -2.76 7.28 -13.26
C ALA A 17 -4.29 7.40 -13.28
N LEU A 18 -4.81 8.44 -12.63
CA LEU A 18 -6.20 8.86 -12.78
C LEU A 18 -6.25 10.00 -13.80
N LEU A 19 -7.04 9.82 -14.85
CA LEU A 19 -7.33 10.85 -15.84
C LEU A 19 -8.77 11.34 -15.67
N GLU A 20 -8.97 12.64 -15.84
CA GLU A 20 -10.30 13.24 -15.99
C GLU A 20 -10.35 13.95 -17.34
N ASP A 21 -11.30 13.54 -18.19
CA ASP A 21 -11.45 14.08 -19.54
C ASP A 21 -10.12 14.07 -20.34
N LYS A 22 -9.37 12.96 -20.22
CA LYS A 22 -8.03 12.71 -20.78
C LYS A 22 -6.90 13.59 -20.22
N GLN A 23 -7.16 14.42 -19.23
CA GLN A 23 -6.14 15.17 -18.50
C GLN A 23 -5.68 14.36 -17.29
N LEU A 24 -4.36 14.30 -17.04
CA LEU A 24 -3.80 13.65 -15.86
C LEU A 24 -4.11 14.47 -14.61
N VAL A 25 -4.79 13.87 -13.64
CA VAL A 25 -5.13 14.53 -12.36
C VAL A 25 -4.40 13.93 -11.17
N GLU A 26 -4.08 12.63 -11.20
CA GLU A 26 -3.34 11.96 -10.15
C GLU A 26 -2.38 10.93 -10.76
N LEU A 27 -1.17 10.81 -10.18
CA LEU A 27 -0.16 9.84 -10.57
C LEU A 27 0.50 9.27 -9.31
N ASN A 28 0.31 7.97 -9.09
CA ASN A 28 0.96 7.23 -8.02
C ASN A 28 1.97 6.24 -8.62
N LYS A 29 3.10 6.09 -7.94
CA LYS A 29 4.15 5.12 -8.29
C LYS A 29 4.46 4.29 -7.06
N GLU A 30 4.28 2.98 -7.20
CA GLU A 30 4.54 2.02 -6.14
C GLU A 30 5.72 1.14 -6.54
N LYS A 31 6.62 0.84 -5.59
CA LYS A 31 7.65 -0.18 -5.83
C LYS A 31 7.00 -1.55 -5.88
N SER A 32 7.47 -2.40 -6.77
CA SER A 32 6.91 -3.75 -6.96
C SER A 32 7.14 -4.71 -5.78
N ASP A 33 8.12 -4.47 -4.90
CA ASP A 33 8.48 -5.35 -3.75
C ASP A 33 8.16 -4.72 -2.38
N ILE A 34 7.01 -4.05 -2.23
CA ILE A 34 6.55 -3.59 -0.91
C ILE A 34 5.99 -4.80 -0.14
N ARG A 35 6.72 -5.25 0.88
CA ARG A 35 6.32 -6.42 1.70
C ARG A 35 5.46 -6.06 2.90
N PHE A 36 5.50 -4.81 3.34
CA PHE A 36 4.76 -4.33 4.52
C PHE A 36 4.37 -2.87 4.32
N SER A 37 3.11 -2.56 4.63
CA SER A 37 2.51 -1.23 4.52
C SER A 37 1.73 -0.87 5.78
N VAL A 38 1.60 0.43 6.03
CA VAL A 38 0.72 0.94 7.09
C VAL A 38 -0.73 0.58 6.72
N GLY A 39 -1.42 -0.08 7.64
CA GLY A 39 -2.81 -0.53 7.44
C GLY A 39 -2.95 -2.00 7.02
N ASP A 40 -1.84 -2.70 6.78
CA ASP A 40 -1.87 -4.14 6.57
C ASP A 40 -2.43 -4.88 7.79
N ILE A 41 -3.21 -5.93 7.54
CA ILE A 41 -3.81 -6.78 8.55
C ILE A 41 -3.18 -8.16 8.48
N TYR A 42 -2.59 -8.60 9.58
CA TYR A 42 -1.93 -9.91 9.69
C TYR A 42 -2.59 -10.75 10.79
N LEU A 43 -2.54 -12.08 10.63
CA LEU A 43 -2.82 -13.03 11.70
C LEU A 43 -1.52 -13.28 12.49
N GLY A 44 -1.43 -12.71 13.70
CA GLY A 44 -0.27 -12.83 14.57
C GLY A 44 -0.49 -13.77 15.75
N GLU A 45 0.60 -14.34 16.29
CA GLU A 45 0.59 -15.16 17.49
C GLU A 45 1.44 -14.49 18.57
N VAL A 46 0.86 -14.24 19.75
CA VAL A 46 1.58 -13.58 20.85
C VAL A 46 2.78 -14.43 21.31
N LYS A 47 4.01 -13.93 21.10
CA LYS A 47 5.24 -14.61 21.49
C LYS A 47 5.68 -14.29 22.92
N LYS A 48 5.44 -13.06 23.40
CA LYS A 48 5.89 -12.62 24.73
C LYS A 48 5.03 -11.50 25.28
N ASN A 49 4.60 -11.64 26.53
CA ASN A 49 3.90 -10.59 27.28
C ASN A 49 4.89 -9.79 28.15
N LEU A 50 4.76 -8.46 28.16
CA LEU A 50 5.59 -7.53 28.92
C LEU A 50 4.70 -6.60 29.75
N SER A 51 4.22 -7.10 30.89
CA SER A 51 3.28 -6.39 31.77
C SER A 51 3.81 -5.05 32.28
N GLY A 52 5.12 -4.95 32.56
CA GLY A 52 5.76 -3.69 32.98
C GLY A 52 5.74 -2.58 31.93
N LEU A 53 5.48 -2.92 30.66
CA LEU A 53 5.35 -1.98 29.55
C LEU A 53 3.90 -1.88 29.04
N ASN A 54 2.96 -2.60 29.66
CA ASN A 54 1.58 -2.74 29.20
C ASN A 54 1.50 -3.11 27.69
N ALA A 55 2.36 -4.04 27.25
CA ALA A 55 2.52 -4.40 25.85
C ALA A 55 2.82 -5.90 25.65
N ALA A 56 2.70 -6.38 24.42
CA ALA A 56 3.07 -7.73 24.02
C ALA A 56 3.76 -7.72 22.65
N PHE A 57 4.68 -8.66 22.44
CA PHE A 57 5.23 -8.96 21.13
C PHE A 57 4.34 -9.99 20.44
N VAL A 58 3.86 -9.62 19.25
CA VAL A 58 3.07 -10.43 18.33
C VAL A 58 3.92 -10.72 17.11
#